data_AF-A0A096C3V9-F1
#
_entry.id   AF-A0A096C3V9-F1
#
_cell.length_a   1.000
_cell.length_b   1.000
_cell.length_c   1.000
_cell.angle_alpha   90.00
_cell.angle_beta   90.00
_cell.angle_gamma   90.00
#
_symmetry.space_group_name_H-M   'P 1'
#
loop_
_entity.id
_entity.type
_entity.pdbx_description
1 polymer ?
#
loop_
_entity_poly.entity_id
_entity_poly.type
_entity_poly.pdbx_seq_one_letter_code
_entity_poly.pdbx_strand_id
1 'polypeptide(L)'
;MTTVARNQITIVDLNDAKQVHAYLDSSLGDTQIYNPDTKVFTPDFASTNNKVMPKVYETGNANNLITACSNFQYTINNKVYTASNSDASYVVGSDGSLTI
;
A
#
# COMPACT_ATOMS: atom_id res chain seq x y z
N MET A 1 26.06 11.71 57.01
CA MET A 1 26.31 11.69 55.55
C MET A 1 25.17 10.92 54.92
N THR A 2 24.24 11.63 54.26
CA THR A 2 23.01 11.03 53.74
C THR A 2 23.28 10.45 52.36
N THR A 3 23.15 9.13 52.22
CA THR A 3 23.24 8.44 50.94
C THR A 3 21.89 8.55 50.24
N VAL A 4 21.80 9.33 49.16
CA VAL A 4 20.62 9.39 48.30
C VAL A 4 20.83 8.39 47.17
N ALA A 5 20.05 7.31 47.15
CA ALA A 5 20.07 6.37 46.04
C ALA A 5 19.48 7.05 44.79
N ARG A 6 20.27 7.13 43.72
CA ARG A 6 19.82 7.61 42.41
C ARG A 6 19.53 6.38 41.55
N ASN A 7 18.27 5.95 41.53
CA ASN A 7 17.84 4.87 40.64
C ASN A 7 17.32 5.48 39.34
N GLN A 8 17.92 5.10 38.21
CA GLN A 8 17.34 5.35 36.90
C GLN A 8 16.43 4.18 36.57
N ILE A 9 15.16 4.47 36.29
CA ILE A 9 14.26 3.53 35.65
C ILE A 9 14.17 3.96 34.19
N THR A 10 14.67 3.13 33.29
CA THR A 10 14.43 3.28 31.86
C THR A 10 13.28 2.36 31.49
N ILE A 11 12.12 2.95 31.23
CA ILE A 11 10.97 2.24 30.65
C ILE A 11 11.12 2.36 29.14
N VAL A 12 11.26 1.22 28.46
CA VAL A 12 11.06 1.15 27.02
C VAL A 12 9.63 0.69 26.79
N ASP A 13 8.79 1.56 26.26
CA ASP A 13 7.47 1.17 25.82
C ASP A 13 7.56 0.70 24.36
N LEU A 14 7.33 -0.59 24.14
CA LEU A 14 7.29 -1.18 22.81
C LEU A 14 5.97 -0.88 22.09
N ASN A 15 4.94 -0.46 22.82
CA ASN A 15 3.63 -0.07 22.31
C ASN A 15 3.48 1.46 22.08
N ASP A 16 4.35 2.31 22.64
CA ASP A 16 4.31 3.77 22.40
C ASP A 16 4.82 4.15 21.00
N ALA A 17 5.44 3.20 20.29
CA ALA A 17 5.98 3.39 18.95
C ALA A 17 5.34 2.46 17.92
N LYS A 18 4.02 2.27 17.96
CA LYS A 18 3.33 1.58 16.87
C LYS A 18 3.43 2.39 15.59
N GLN A 19 3.98 1.77 14.55
CA GLN A 19 4.10 2.39 13.23
C GLN A 19 2.95 1.93 12.33
N VAL A 20 2.38 2.87 11.58
CA VAL A 20 1.47 2.57 10.48
C VAL A 20 2.26 2.59 9.17
N HIS A 21 2.17 1.50 8.43
CA HIS A 21 2.76 1.34 7.11
C HIS A 21 1.65 1.31 6.07
N ALA A 22 1.70 2.23 5.11
CA ALA A 22 0.82 2.22 3.95
C ALA A 22 1.66 1.99 2.70
N TYR A 23 1.21 1.10 1.82
CA TYR A 23 1.86 0.83 0.56
C TYR A 23 0.85 0.41 -0.49
N LEU A 24 1.27 0.46 -1.76
CA LEU A 24 0.51 0.00 -2.90
C LEU A 24 1.08 -1.34 -3.34
N ASP A 25 0.20 -2.28 -3.67
CA ASP A 25 0.54 -3.61 -4.13
C ASP A 25 -0.01 -3.80 -5.55
N SER A 26 0.81 -4.33 -6.44
CA SER A 26 0.46 -4.57 -7.85
C SER A 26 0.10 -6.04 -8.06
N SER A 27 -1.00 -6.35 -8.76
CA SER A 27 -1.38 -7.73 -9.07
C SER A 27 -0.43 -8.42 -10.06
N LEU A 28 0.22 -7.62 -10.91
CA LEU A 28 1.27 -8.02 -11.83
C LEU A 28 2.57 -7.32 -11.41
N GLY A 29 3.72 -7.79 -11.91
CA GLY A 29 5.00 -7.15 -11.60
C GLY A 29 5.05 -5.69 -12.06
N ASP A 30 5.79 -4.84 -11.34
CA ASP A 30 5.91 -3.41 -11.67
C ASP A 30 6.73 -3.14 -12.94
N THR A 31 7.42 -4.16 -13.43
CA THR A 31 8.23 -4.11 -14.64
C THR A 31 7.84 -5.22 -15.59
N GLN A 32 8.04 -4.95 -16.87
CA GLN A 32 7.77 -5.87 -17.95
C GLN A 32 9.10 -6.31 -18.57
N ILE A 33 9.31 -7.61 -18.68
CA ILE A 33 10.50 -8.20 -19.32
C ILE A 33 10.11 -8.69 -20.71
N TYR A 34 10.87 -8.26 -21.72
CA TYR A 34 10.73 -8.74 -23.09
C TYR A 34 11.64 -9.93 -23.36
N ASN A 35 11.09 -11.02 -23.88
CA ASN A 35 11.87 -12.14 -24.38
C ASN A 35 12.01 -12.03 -25.92
N PRO A 36 13.24 -11.82 -26.46
CA PRO A 36 13.44 -11.67 -27.90
C PRO A 36 13.23 -12.96 -28.71
N ASP A 37 13.40 -14.14 -28.10
CA ASP A 37 13.24 -15.44 -28.78
C ASP A 37 11.76 -15.76 -29.01
N THR A 38 10.93 -15.53 -27.99
CA THR A 38 9.49 -15.79 -28.06
C THR A 38 8.68 -14.56 -28.48
N LYS A 39 9.31 -13.38 -28.51
CA LYS A 39 8.70 -12.07 -28.77
C LYS A 39 7.55 -11.73 -27.81
N VAL A 40 7.59 -12.29 -26.60
CA VAL A 40 6.53 -12.14 -25.59
C VAL A 40 7.03 -11.28 -24.44
N PHE A 41 6.13 -10.45 -23.93
CA PHE A 41 6.36 -9.70 -22.70
C PHE A 41 5.81 -10.45 -21.48
N THR A 42 6.48 -10.36 -20.34
CA THR A 42 6.01 -10.95 -19.09
C THR A 42 6.21 -9.95 -17.93
N PRO A 43 5.14 -9.57 -17.23
CA PRO A 43 3.71 -9.78 -17.57
C PRO A 43 3.30 -9.05 -18.86
N ASP A 44 2.25 -9.51 -19.53
CA ASP A 44 1.68 -8.83 -20.69
C ASP A 44 0.51 -7.92 -20.28
N PHE A 45 0.79 -6.62 -20.17
CA PHE A 45 -0.22 -5.62 -19.79
C PHE A 45 -1.27 -5.34 -20.88
N ALA A 46 -1.04 -5.77 -22.13
CA ALA A 46 -2.02 -5.60 -23.20
C ALA A 46 -3.14 -6.65 -23.13
N SER A 47 -2.83 -7.83 -22.61
CA SER A 47 -3.81 -8.91 -22.42
C SER A 47 -4.41 -8.92 -21.02
N THR A 48 -3.68 -8.47 -20.00
CA THR A 48 -4.14 -8.43 -18.60
C THR A 48 -3.80 -7.10 -17.95
N ASN A 49 -4.83 -6.32 -17.61
CA ASN A 49 -4.67 -5.05 -16.90
C ASN A 49 -4.08 -5.27 -15.50
N ASN A 50 -3.21 -4.35 -15.08
CA ASN A 50 -2.63 -4.41 -13.74
C ASN A 50 -3.59 -3.80 -12.73
N LYS A 51 -3.74 -4.43 -11.56
CA LYS A 51 -4.52 -3.91 -10.45
C LYS A 51 -3.60 -3.45 -9.33
N VAL A 52 -3.69 -2.18 -9.00
CA VAL A 52 -3.01 -1.54 -7.88
C VAL A 52 -3.98 -1.50 -6.71
N MET A 53 -3.61 -2.13 -5.59
CA MET A 53 -4.42 -2.24 -4.39
C MET A 53 -3.69 -1.62 -3.19
N PRO A 54 -4.35 -0.74 -2.42
CA PRO A 54 -3.74 -0.14 -1.26
C PRO A 54 -3.82 -1.09 -0.07
N LYS A 55 -2.74 -1.12 0.72
CA LYS A 55 -2.68 -1.88 1.95
C LYS A 55 -2.15 -1.03 3.08
N VAL A 56 -2.73 -1.20 4.25
CA VAL A 56 -2.34 -0.48 5.47
C VAL A 56 -2.14 -1.50 6.59
N TYR A 57 -1.02 -1.42 7.28
CA TYR A 57 -0.70 -2.29 8.40
C TYR A 57 -0.21 -1.48 9.58
N GLU A 58 -0.48 -1.98 10.78
CA GLU A 58 0.04 -1.45 12.03
C GLU A 58 1.05 -2.46 12.58
N THR A 59 2.15 -2.00 13.18
CA THR A 59 3.14 -2.88 13.80
C THR A 59 2.47 -3.83 14.80
N GLY A 60 2.73 -5.13 14.66
CA GLY A 60 2.12 -6.17 15.50
C GLY A 60 0.74 -6.65 15.03
N ASN A 61 0.20 -6.12 13.93
CA ASN A 61 -1.05 -6.56 13.32
C ASN A 61 -0.82 -7.08 11.90
N ALA A 62 -1.07 -8.37 11.68
CA ALA A 62 -0.91 -9.00 10.36
C ALA A 62 -2.10 -8.74 9.41
N ASN A 63 -3.18 -8.13 9.88
CA ASN A 63 -4.36 -7.86 9.07
C ASN A 63 -4.20 -6.56 8.28
N ASN A 64 -4.66 -6.57 7.03
CA ASN A 64 -4.78 -5.33 6.24
C ASN A 64 -5.91 -4.47 6.83
N LEU A 65 -5.56 -3.25 7.22
CA LEU A 65 -6.43 -2.26 7.85
C LEU A 65 -6.98 -1.22 6.88
N ILE A 66 -6.85 -1.42 5.57
CA ILE A 66 -7.37 -0.47 4.56
C ILE A 66 -8.86 -0.16 4.75
N THR A 67 -9.66 -1.14 5.20
CA THR A 67 -11.10 -0.96 5.45
C THR A 67 -11.40 -0.11 6.68
N ALA A 68 -10.44 0.07 7.58
CA ALA A 68 -10.54 0.99 8.72
C ALA A 68 -10.16 2.44 8.33
N CYS A 69 -9.56 2.64 7.16
CA CYS A 69 -9.25 3.97 6.64
C CYS A 69 -10.50 4.58 5.98
N SER A 70 -10.73 5.88 6.21
CA SER A 70 -11.75 6.66 5.52
C SER A 70 -11.13 7.52 4.43
N ASN A 71 -11.90 7.84 3.38
CA ASN A 71 -11.52 8.77 2.31
C ASN A 71 -10.22 8.39 1.56
N PHE A 72 -9.96 7.09 1.37
CA PHE A 72 -8.88 6.68 0.47
C PHE A 72 -9.21 7.10 -0.97
N GLN A 73 -8.23 7.68 -1.67
CA GLN A 73 -8.41 8.24 -3.00
C GLN A 73 -7.12 8.18 -3.82
N TYR A 74 -7.24 7.91 -5.12
CA TYR A 74 -6.13 8.03 -6.06
C TYR A 74 -6.11 9.42 -6.65
N THR A 75 -4.92 9.99 -6.83
CA THR A 75 -4.76 11.22 -7.60
C THR A 75 -3.92 10.91 -8.82
N ILE A 76 -4.52 11.01 -10.01
CA ILE A 76 -3.87 10.76 -11.29
C ILE A 76 -3.98 12.05 -12.10
N ASN A 77 -2.85 12.59 -12.55
CA ASN A 77 -2.79 13.86 -13.31
C ASN A 77 -3.59 14.99 -12.64
N ASN A 78 -3.44 15.17 -11.33
CA ASN A 78 -4.14 16.16 -10.50
C ASN A 78 -5.67 16.00 -10.42
N LYS A 79 -6.23 14.90 -10.90
CA LYS A 79 -7.64 14.55 -10.78
C LYS A 79 -7.81 13.44 -9.73
N VAL A 80 -8.79 13.62 -8.85
CA VAL A 80 -9.12 12.67 -7.79
C VAL A 80 -10.05 11.59 -8.34
N TYR A 81 -9.71 10.33 -8.07
CA TYR A 81 -10.51 9.16 -8.36
C TYR A 81 -10.82 8.40 -7.06
N THR A 82 -12.11 8.17 -6.83
CA THR A 82 -12.66 7.44 -5.68
C THR A 82 -13.23 6.10 -6.14
N ALA A 83 -13.71 5.26 -5.21
CA ALA A 83 -14.40 4.02 -5.57
C ALA A 83 -15.53 4.27 -6.58
N SER A 84 -15.65 3.37 -7.56
CA SER A 84 -16.63 3.44 -8.65
C SER A 84 -16.46 4.65 -9.59
N ASN A 85 -15.23 5.14 -9.73
CA ASN A 85 -14.88 6.26 -10.61
C ASN A 85 -13.95 5.75 -11.72
N SER A 86 -14.21 6.16 -12.96
CA SER A 86 -13.54 5.61 -14.14
C SER A 86 -13.23 6.69 -15.18
N ASP A 87 -12.18 6.44 -15.95
CA ASP A 87 -11.78 7.16 -17.15
C ASP A 87 -11.52 6.15 -18.28
N ALA A 88 -11.07 6.61 -19.45
CA ALA A 88 -10.75 5.74 -20.58
C ALA A 88 -9.55 4.81 -20.32
N SER A 89 -8.64 5.21 -19.42
CA SER A 89 -7.38 4.49 -19.14
C SER A 89 -7.27 3.93 -17.72
N TYR A 90 -8.20 4.29 -16.83
CA TYR A 90 -8.10 3.98 -15.40
C TYR A 90 -9.48 3.69 -14.84
N VAL A 91 -9.62 2.64 -14.05
CA VAL A 91 -10.87 2.31 -13.37
C VAL A 91 -10.59 2.05 -11.91
N VAL A 92 -11.19 2.84 -11.01
CA VAL A 92 -11.20 2.51 -9.59
C VAL A 92 -12.47 1.70 -9.31
N GLY A 93 -12.28 0.41 -9.05
CA GLY A 93 -13.37 -0.52 -8.74
C GLY A 93 -14.15 -0.13 -7.48
N SER A 94 -15.29 -0.77 -7.28
CA SER A 94 -16.06 -0.64 -6.03
C SER A 94 -15.30 -1.20 -4.83
N ASP A 95 -14.32 -2.07 -5.06
CA ASP A 95 -13.37 -2.60 -4.09
C ASP A 95 -12.22 -1.63 -3.76
N GLY A 96 -12.16 -0.45 -4.42
CA GLY A 96 -11.09 0.53 -4.24
C GLY A 96 -9.78 0.16 -4.93
N SER A 97 -9.74 -0.92 -5.72
CA SER A 97 -8.58 -1.25 -6.54
C SER A 97 -8.54 -0.37 -7.79
N LEU A 98 -7.36 0.17 -8.11
CA LEU A 98 -7.12 0.89 -9.36
C LEU A 98 -6.69 -0.11 -10.43
N THR A 99 -7.45 -0.23 -11.50
CA THR A 99 -7.11 -1.01 -12.69
C THR A 99 -6.57 -0.06 -13.76
N ILE A 100 -5.40 -0.39 -14.30
CA ILE A 100 -4.70 0.36 -15.36
C ILE A 100 -4.46 -0.53 -16.59
#